data_AF-A0AAN7FCD6-F1
#
_entry.id   AF-A0AAN7FCD6-F1
#
_cell.length_a   1.000
_cell.length_b   1.000
_cell.length_c   1.000
_cell.angle_alpha   90.00
_cell.angle_beta   90.00
_cell.angle_gamma   90.00
#
_symmetry.space_group_name_H-M   'P 1'
#
loop_
_entity.id
_entity.type
_entity.pdbx_description
1 polymer ?
#
loop_
_entity_poly.entity_id
_entity_poly.type
_entity_poly.pdbx_seq_one_letter_code
_entity_poly.pdbx_strand_id
1 'polypeptide(L)'
;MFPLSLYSIHLETPLLIWVQILPCSSVSNGTICCDRSNIRSDICVMKGDVRTHSASSSIFPYTSRDENDFVNYGDEVGDEVIQHEKIRPCTQKWEKGTMDTIDELDLIAKKEHSGVNHRCDVRHDVPAVFLCM
;
A
#
# COMPACT_ATOMS: atom_id res chain seq x y z
N MET A 1 8.46 0.95 16.35
CA MET A 1 8.38 2.13 15.46
C MET A 1 9.48 1.98 14.43
N PHE A 2 9.16 1.42 13.26
CA PHE A 2 10.16 1.18 12.23
C PHE A 2 10.46 2.47 11.47
N PRO A 3 11.72 2.74 11.14
CA PRO A 3 12.02 3.65 10.07
C PRO A 3 11.59 2.95 8.77
N LEU A 4 10.38 3.21 8.29
CA LEU A 4 10.00 2.90 6.91
C LEU A 4 10.93 3.72 6.01
N SER A 5 12.04 3.12 5.59
CA SER A 5 13.00 3.78 4.73
C SER A 5 12.40 3.86 3.33
N LEU A 6 11.88 5.04 3.00
CA LEU A 6 11.29 5.32 1.70
C LEU A 6 12.43 5.50 0.69
N TYR A 7 12.68 4.49 -0.13
CA TYR A 7 13.60 4.65 -1.26
C TYR A 7 12.82 5.16 -2.46
N SER A 8 13.08 6.41 -2.83
CA SER A 8 12.72 6.96 -4.14
C SER A 8 13.67 6.39 -5.18
N ILE A 9 13.16 5.56 -6.07
CA ILE A 9 13.93 5.00 -7.17
C ILE A 9 13.55 5.70 -8.47
N HIS A 10 14.56 6.27 -9.14
CA HIS A 10 14.44 6.66 -10.54
C HIS A 10 14.48 5.36 -11.35
N LEU A 11 13.31 4.80 -11.67
CA LEU A 11 13.22 3.51 -12.35
C LEU A 11 13.71 3.66 -13.80
N GLU A 12 14.88 3.14 -14.11
CA GLU A 12 15.32 3.02 -15.50
C GLU A 12 14.45 1.96 -16.22
N THR A 13 14.17 2.23 -17.49
CA THR A 13 13.29 1.47 -18.41
C THR A 13 13.33 -0.07 -18.35
N PRO A 14 14.45 -0.79 -18.07
CA PRO A 14 14.43 -2.25 -17.96
C PRO A 14 13.55 -2.80 -16.83
N LEU A 15 13.38 -2.10 -15.70
CA LEU A 15 12.55 -2.56 -14.57
C LEU A 15 11.04 -2.47 -14.85
N LEU A 16 10.60 -1.53 -15.69
CA LEU A 16 9.21 -1.38 -16.11
C LEU A 16 8.70 -2.62 -16.86
N ILE A 17 9.56 -3.26 -17.64
CA ILE A 17 9.22 -4.47 -18.42
C ILE A 17 8.91 -5.65 -17.49
N TRP A 18 9.61 -5.78 -16.36
CA TRP A 18 9.37 -6.85 -15.39
C TRP A 18 8.09 -6.61 -14.57
N VAL A 19 7.79 -5.35 -14.23
CA VAL A 19 6.54 -4.96 -13.54
C VAL A 19 5.30 -5.28 -14.39
N GLN A 20 5.42 -5.21 -15.72
CA GLN A 20 4.32 -5.48 -16.65
C GLN A 20 3.94 -6.98 -16.74
N ILE A 21 4.83 -7.89 -16.29
CA ILE A 21 4.62 -9.35 -16.29
C ILE A 21 4.02 -9.85 -14.96
N LEU A 22 3.98 -9.00 -13.93
CA LEU A 22 3.46 -9.37 -12.61
C LEU A 22 1.92 -9.48 -12.64
N PRO A 23 1.28 -10.41 -11.89
CA PRO A 23 -0.18 -10.55 -11.79
C PRO A 23 -0.93 -9.28 -11.35
N CYS A 24 -0.21 -8.24 -10.91
CA CYS A 24 -0.76 -6.94 -10.50
C CYS A 24 -0.60 -5.81 -11.53
N SER A 25 -0.27 -6.12 -12.80
CA SER A 25 -0.01 -5.11 -13.84
C SER A 25 -1.22 -4.21 -14.17
N SER A 26 -2.45 -4.66 -13.92
CA SER A 26 -3.69 -3.93 -14.18
C SER A 26 -4.37 -3.38 -12.92
N VAL A 27 -3.63 -3.15 -11.83
CA VAL A 27 -4.21 -2.61 -10.58
C VAL A 27 -4.87 -1.23 -10.85
N SER A 28 -6.11 -1.08 -10.41
CA SER A 28 -6.85 0.19 -10.51
C SER A 28 -6.37 1.17 -9.43
N ASN A 29 -6.66 2.46 -9.61
CA ASN A 29 -6.34 3.44 -8.57
C ASN A 29 -7.12 3.15 -7.29
N GLY A 30 -6.46 3.27 -6.13
CA GLY A 30 -7.04 3.05 -4.81
C GLY A 30 -7.24 1.60 -4.40
N THR A 31 -6.74 0.63 -5.18
CA THR A 31 -6.84 -0.79 -4.84
C THR A 31 -5.49 -1.40 -4.49
N ILE A 32 -5.53 -2.56 -3.84
CA ILE A 32 -4.36 -3.33 -3.44
C ILE A 32 -4.37 -4.66 -4.20
N CYS A 33 -3.25 -4.97 -4.84
CA CYS A 33 -3.01 -6.30 -5.40
C CYS A 33 -1.74 -6.87 -4.80
N CYS A 34 -1.81 -8.08 -4.22
CA CYS A 34 -0.67 -8.76 -3.64
C CYS A 34 -0.40 -10.08 -4.37
N ASP A 35 0.77 -10.19 -5.00
CA ASP A 35 1.30 -11.44 -5.53
C ASP A 35 2.02 -12.21 -4.42
N ARG A 36 1.43 -13.34 -4.01
CA ARG A 36 2.01 -14.28 -3.04
C ARG A 36 2.43 -15.60 -3.68
N SER A 37 2.54 -15.65 -5.02
CA SER A 37 2.87 -16.87 -5.76
C SER A 37 4.31 -17.34 -5.52
N ASN A 38 5.20 -16.43 -5.13
CA ASN A 38 6.61 -16.75 -4.86
C ASN A 38 6.83 -17.12 -3.39
N ILE A 39 7.48 -18.27 -3.14
CA ILE A 39 7.82 -18.72 -1.79
C ILE A 39 8.78 -17.78 -1.05
N ARG A 40 9.52 -16.95 -1.77
CA ARG A 40 10.57 -16.07 -1.20
C ARG A 40 10.10 -14.64 -0.98
N SER A 41 8.97 -14.21 -1.55
CA SER A 41 8.54 -12.82 -1.50
C SER A 41 7.04 -12.68 -1.70
N ASP A 42 6.42 -11.79 -0.92
CA ASP A 42 5.12 -11.21 -1.26
C ASP A 42 5.36 -9.84 -1.89
N ILE A 43 4.72 -9.56 -3.03
CA ILE A 43 4.83 -8.27 -3.72
C ILE A 43 3.44 -7.65 -3.75
N CYS A 44 3.24 -6.55 -3.03
CA CYS A 44 2.01 -5.79 -3.08
C CYS A 44 2.19 -4.50 -3.88
N VAL A 45 1.29 -4.27 -4.83
CA VAL A 45 1.24 -3.09 -5.68
C VAL A 45 -0.01 -2.28 -5.32
N MET A 46 0.19 -0.99 -5.12
CA MET A 46 -0.85 0.00 -4.84
C MET A 46 -0.66 1.18 -5.80
N LYS A 47 -1.74 1.78 -6.26
CA LYS A 47 -1.71 2.86 -7.25
C LYS A 47 -2.67 3.98 -6.86
N GLY A 48 -2.32 5.23 -7.14
CA GLY A 48 -3.16 6.40 -6.82
C GLY A 48 -2.62 7.20 -5.63
N ASP A 49 -3.52 7.78 -4.82
CA ASP A 49 -3.15 8.44 -3.56
C ASP A 49 -2.86 7.38 -2.50
N VAL A 50 -1.60 7.27 -2.11
CA VAL A 50 -1.12 6.30 -1.11
C VAL A 50 -0.49 7.07 0.05
N ARG A 51 -1.04 6.88 1.24
CA ARG A 51 -0.59 7.57 2.46
C ARG A 51 -0.04 6.57 3.46
N THR A 52 1.05 6.92 4.14
CA THR A 52 1.64 6.08 5.18
C THR A 52 1.36 6.67 6.56
N HIS A 53 1.17 5.79 7.54
CA HIS A 53 1.05 6.17 8.94
C HIS A 53 1.95 5.29 9.79
N SER A 54 3.10 5.86 10.17
CA SER A 54 4.18 5.14 10.84
C SER A 54 3.81 4.66 12.24
N ALA A 55 3.00 5.44 12.98
CA ALA A 55 2.61 5.10 14.35
C ALA A 55 1.74 3.84 14.44
N SER A 56 0.94 3.55 13.40
CA SER A 56 0.12 2.33 13.32
C SER A 56 0.69 1.26 12.39
N SER A 57 1.88 1.45 11.83
CA SER A 57 2.44 0.57 10.79
C SER A 57 1.44 0.28 9.66
N SER A 58 0.85 1.34 9.09
CA SER A 58 -0.19 1.18 8.06
C SER A 58 0.07 2.00 6.80
N ILE A 59 -0.40 1.48 5.67
CA ILE A 59 -0.41 2.15 4.38
C ILE A 59 -1.86 2.17 3.85
N PHE A 60 -2.30 3.33 3.39
CA PHE A 60 -3.66 3.61 2.96
C PHE A 60 -3.68 4.06 1.50
N PRO A 61 -3.99 3.19 0.53
CA PRO A 61 -4.42 3.61 -0.79
C PRO A 61 -5.87 4.12 -0.74
N TYR A 62 -6.11 5.28 -1.36
CA TYR A 62 -7.45 5.87 -1.47
C TYR A 62 -8.01 5.68 -2.88
N THR A 63 -9.24 5.17 -2.96
CA THR A 63 -9.99 5.14 -4.22
C THR A 63 -10.63 6.50 -4.48
N SER A 64 -10.60 6.91 -5.75
CA SER A 64 -11.27 8.12 -6.21
C SER A 64 -12.78 7.97 -6.07
N ARG A 65 -13.45 9.05 -5.71
CA ARG A 65 -14.91 9.09 -5.64
C ARG A 65 -15.51 8.93 -7.04
N ASP A 66 -16.30 7.89 -7.25
CA ASP A 66 -17.19 7.84 -8.41
C ASP A 66 -18.31 8.87 -8.21
N GLU A 67 -18.51 9.77 -9.18
CA GLU A 67 -19.53 10.84 -9.13
C GLU A 67 -20.97 10.31 -8.98
N ASN A 68 -21.19 9.01 -9.22
CA ASN A 68 -22.50 8.37 -9.16
C ASN A 68 -22.85 7.76 -7.79
N ASP A 69 -21.92 7.76 -6.83
CA ASP A 69 -22.20 7.23 -5.50
C ASP A 69 -22.74 8.33 -4.59
N PHE A 70 -24.02 8.63 -4.78
CA PHE A 70 -24.82 9.51 -3.94
C PHE A 70 -25.18 8.75 -2.64
N VAL A 71 -24.17 8.44 -1.82
CA VAL A 71 -24.41 7.85 -0.49
C VAL A 71 -24.97 8.91 0.44
N ASN A 72 -26.11 8.55 1.02
CA ASN A 72 -26.92 9.29 1.97
C ASN A 72 -26.06 9.83 3.13
N TYR A 73 -26.19 11.11 3.45
CA TYR A 73 -25.62 11.71 4.65
C TYR A 73 -26.31 11.10 5.88
N GLY A 74 -25.73 10.04 6.42
CA GLY A 74 -26.20 9.46 7.67
C GLY A 74 -25.87 8.00 7.83
N ASP A 75 -24.59 7.66 7.94
CA ASP A 75 -24.10 6.86 9.07
C ASP A 75 -22.57 6.91 9.11
N GLU A 76 -22.02 6.92 10.33
CA GLU A 76 -20.61 6.71 10.72
C GLU A 76 -19.49 7.60 10.10
N VAL A 77 -18.93 8.46 10.96
CA VAL A 77 -17.67 9.20 10.77
C VAL A 77 -16.50 8.21 10.82
N GLY A 78 -16.30 7.45 9.74
CA GLY A 78 -15.19 6.52 9.61
C GLY A 78 -14.82 6.32 8.16
N ASP A 79 -13.52 6.29 7.85
CA ASP A 79 -13.03 5.86 6.53
C ASP A 79 -13.54 4.44 6.25
N GLU A 80 -14.43 4.29 5.26
CA GLU A 80 -14.92 2.98 4.83
C GLU A 80 -13.74 2.13 4.33
N VAL A 81 -13.52 0.97 4.98
CA VAL A 81 -12.46 0.02 4.60
C VAL A 81 -12.96 -0.89 3.49
N ILE A 82 -12.34 -0.79 2.32
CA ILE A 82 -12.71 -1.55 1.11
C ILE A 82 -11.95 -2.88 1.06
N GLN A 83 -10.67 -2.87 1.46
CA GLN A 83 -9.80 -4.02 1.43
C GLN A 83 -8.75 -3.89 2.53
N HIS A 84 -8.41 -4.99 3.19
CA HIS A 84 -7.37 -5.03 4.21
C HIS A 84 -6.47 -6.24 3.99
N GLU A 85 -5.20 -5.98 3.69
CA GLU A 85 -4.14 -6.99 3.59
C GLU A 85 -3.14 -6.82 4.72
N LYS A 86 -2.63 -7.94 5.22
CA LYS A 86 -1.52 -7.97 6.18
C LYS A 86 -0.28 -8.58 5.53
N ILE A 87 0.84 -7.88 5.65
CA ILE A 87 2.14 -8.36 5.16
C ILE A 87 3.22 -8.21 6.22
N ARG A 88 4.27 -9.01 6.10
CA ARG A 88 5.52 -8.87 6.86
C ARG A 88 6.63 -8.60 5.84
N PRO A 89 6.96 -7.33 5.55
CA PRO A 89 7.96 -7.02 4.54
C PRO A 89 9.30 -7.64 4.94
N CYS A 90 9.96 -8.43 4.10
CA CYS A 90 11.34 -8.86 4.37
C CYS A 90 12.00 -9.35 3.09
N THR A 91 13.34 -9.34 3.08
CA THR A 91 14.14 -9.85 1.95
C THR A 91 14.35 -11.36 2.02
N GLN A 92 14.05 -12.02 3.16
CA GLN A 92 14.32 -13.44 3.39
C GLN A 92 13.13 -14.17 4.05
N LYS A 93 11.99 -14.19 3.35
CA LYS A 93 10.72 -14.75 3.86
C LYS A 93 10.78 -16.22 4.31
N TRP A 94 11.77 -16.98 3.82
CA TRP A 94 11.90 -18.41 4.06
C TRP A 94 12.64 -18.77 5.36
N GLU A 95 13.25 -17.80 6.04
CA GLU A 95 13.87 -18.00 7.36
C GLU A 95 12.84 -17.78 8.47
N LYS A 96 12.33 -18.88 9.04
CA LYS A 96 11.28 -18.84 10.07
C LYS A 96 11.64 -17.96 11.27
N GLY A 97 12.86 -18.10 11.80
CA GLY A 97 13.31 -17.33 12.97
C GLY A 97 13.37 -15.82 12.71
N THR A 98 13.67 -15.41 11.47
CA THR A 98 13.67 -14.00 11.06
C THR A 98 12.24 -13.49 10.91
N MET A 99 11.34 -14.26 10.30
CA MET A 99 9.95 -13.86 10.10
C MET A 99 9.14 -13.66 11.39
N ASP A 100 9.51 -14.36 12.46
CA ASP A 100 8.85 -14.24 13.76
C ASP A 100 9.12 -12.89 14.44
N THR A 101 10.20 -12.20 14.07
CA THR A 101 10.58 -10.89 14.62
C THR A 101 10.15 -9.70 13.76
N ILE A 102 9.74 -9.94 12.52
CA ILE A 102 9.25 -8.89 11.63
C ILE A 102 7.81 -8.55 11.98
N ASP A 103 7.60 -7.28 12.36
CA ASP A 103 6.27 -6.76 12.64
C ASP A 103 5.41 -6.69 11.38
N GLU A 104 4.09 -6.78 11.59
CA GLU A 104 3.11 -6.71 10.52
C GLU A 104 2.91 -5.27 10.05
N LEU A 105 2.70 -5.13 8.75
CA LEU A 105 2.30 -3.90 8.08
C LEU A 105 0.88 -4.10 7.54
N ASP A 106 0.00 -3.17 7.89
CA ASP A 106 -1.39 -3.17 7.43
C ASP A 106 -1.52 -2.35 6.14
N LEU A 107 -2.03 -2.97 5.08
CA LEU A 107 -2.41 -2.28 3.84
C LEU A 107 -3.93 -2.17 3.81
N ILE A 108 -4.46 -0.96 3.90
CA ILE A 108 -5.90 -0.72 4.10
C ILE A 108 -6.42 0.21 3.02
N ALA A 109 -7.11 -0.34 2.01
CA ALA A 109 -7.75 0.46 0.97
C ALA A 109 -8.98 1.16 1.54
N LYS A 110 -9.07 2.47 1.28
CA LYS A 110 -10.10 3.34 1.82
C LYS A 110 -10.79 4.13 0.74
N LYS A 111 -12.03 4.53 1.01
CA LYS A 111 -12.74 5.50 0.17
C LYS A 111 -12.34 6.92 0.52
N GLU A 112 -12.07 7.74 -0.49
CA GLU A 112 -11.83 9.16 -0.25
C GLU A 112 -13.13 9.86 0.15
N HIS A 113 -13.24 10.26 1.43
CA HIS A 113 -14.33 11.10 1.90
C HIS A 113 -13.92 12.58 1.79
N SER A 114 -14.82 13.42 1.28
CA SER A 114 -14.62 14.87 1.06
C SER A 114 -14.33 15.70 2.32
N GLY A 115 -14.20 15.07 3.49
CA GLY A 115 -13.83 15.71 4.76
C GLY A 115 -12.52 15.21 5.37
N VAL A 116 -11.89 14.17 4.80
CA VAL A 116 -10.70 13.53 5.39
C VAL A 116 -9.45 14.25 4.89
N ASN A 117 -9.23 15.43 5.47
CA ASN A 117 -8.04 16.23 5.26
C ASN A 117 -6.89 15.70 6.14
N HIS A 118 -6.44 14.46 5.90
CA HIS A 118 -5.17 14.03 6.47
C HIS A 118 -4.05 14.81 5.80
N ARG A 119 -3.52 15.81 6.52
CA ARG A 119 -2.39 16.60 6.07
C ARG A 119 -1.16 15.69 6.06
N CYS A 120 -0.59 15.47 4.88
CA CYS A 120 0.69 14.77 4.76
C CYS A 120 1.82 15.69 5.25
N ASP A 121 2.69 15.18 6.11
CA ASP A 121 3.92 15.89 6.49
C ASP A 121 4.90 15.99 5.32
N VAL A 122 4.94 14.95 4.47
CA VAL A 122 5.80 14.84 3.28
C VAL A 122 5.01 14.27 2.11
N ARG A 123 5.28 14.76 0.90
CA ARG A 123 4.70 14.28 -0.36
C ARG A 123 5.80 13.90 -1.35
N HIS A 124 5.58 12.82 -2.08
CA HIS A 124 6.51 12.29 -3.07
C HIS A 124 5.75 11.98 -4.36
N ASP A 125 6.28 12.43 -5.51
CA ASP A 125 5.72 12.16 -6.84
C ASP A 125 6.40 10.96 -7.55
N VAL A 126 7.19 10.21 -6.78
CA VAL A 126 8.08 9.13 -7.24
C VAL A 126 7.68 7.83 -6.56
N PRO A 127 7.87 6.66 -7.20
CA PRO A 127 7.55 5.38 -6.59
C PRO A 127 8.34 5.15 -5.30
N ALA A 128 7.67 4.56 -4.31
CA ALA A 128 8.27 4.14 -3.06
C ALA A 128 8.37 2.62 -2.98
N VAL A 129 9.47 2.13 -2.39
CA VAL A 129 9.67 0.71 -2.07
C VAL A 129 9.88 0.57 -0.57
N PHE A 130 9.15 -0.37 0.05
CA PHE A 130 9.25 -0.69 1.48
C PHE A 130 9.89 -2.06 1.67
N LEU A 131 10.98 -2.09 2.42
CA LEU A 131 11.70 -3.31 2.81
C LEU A 131 12.01 -3.21 4.32
N CYS A 132 11.96 -4.32 5.05
CA CYS A 132 12.52 -4.34 6.40
C CYS A 132 14.05 -4.32 6.35
N MET A 133 14.65 -3.64 7.34
CA MET A 133 16.09 -3.61 7.64
C MET A 133 16.39 -4.47 8.85
#